data_AF-A0A9C9XBT8-F1
#
_entry.id   AF-A0A9C9XBT8-F1
#
_cell.length_a   1.000
_cell.length_b   1.000
_cell.length_c   1.000
_cell.angle_alpha   90.00
_cell.angle_beta   90.00
_cell.angle_gamma   90.00
#
_symmetry.space_group_name_H-M   'P 1'
#
loop_
_entity.id
_entity.type
_entity.pdbx_description
1 polymer ?
#
loop_
_entity_poly.entity_id
_entity_poly.type
_entity_poly.pdbx_seq_one_letter_code
_entity_poly.pdbx_strand_id
1 'polypeptide(L)'
;MIPELGHFALILALCLAFVQGTIPLLGASWNKPGWMALARRAAWGQFLFISIAFAALLNAFINNDFSLVYVASNSNSALPLPYRISALWGAHEGSLLLWALLLSLWTVAVAGFSRSLPQDTVARVIAVMGLISIGFLLFMLLTSNPFDRIPIEAIPANGRDLNPLLQDPGLVMHPPMLYMGYVGFSVAFAFAVAALIGGHLDAAWARWSRPWTAI
;
A
#
# COMPACT_ATOMS: atom_id res chain seq x y z
N MET A 1 -12.93 -17.69 -5.09
CA MET A 1 -13.56 -16.39 -5.44
C MET A 1 -12.99 -15.22 -4.65
N ILE A 2 -12.83 -15.31 -3.33
CA ILE A 2 -12.25 -14.20 -2.54
C ILE A 2 -10.83 -13.83 -3.01
N PRO A 3 -9.92 -14.78 -3.27
CA PRO A 3 -8.59 -14.43 -3.75
C PRO A 3 -8.57 -13.79 -5.15
N GLU A 4 -9.46 -14.21 -6.05
CA GLU A 4 -9.62 -13.57 -7.38
C GLU A 4 -10.08 -12.12 -7.24
N LEU A 5 -10.98 -11.83 -6.31
CA LEU A 5 -11.38 -10.46 -5.99
C LEU A 5 -10.21 -9.64 -5.44
N GLY A 6 -9.39 -10.23 -4.57
CA GLY A 6 -8.20 -9.57 -4.04
C GLY A 6 -7.18 -9.25 -5.13
N HIS A 7 -6.90 -10.20 -6.02
CA HIS A 7 -5.98 -10.01 -7.14
C HIS A 7 -6.50 -8.96 -8.13
N PHE A 8 -7.79 -9.04 -8.50
CA PHE A 8 -8.42 -8.04 -9.36
C PHE A 8 -8.41 -6.63 -8.72
N ALA A 9 -8.62 -6.54 -7.41
CA ALA A 9 -8.51 -5.28 -6.69
C ALA A 9 -7.10 -4.70 -6.77
N LEU A 10 -6.03 -5.50 -6.69
CA LEU A 10 -4.66 -5.00 -6.91
C LEU A 10 -4.43 -4.44 -8.31
N ILE A 11 -5.02 -5.07 -9.34
CA ILE A 11 -4.95 -4.57 -10.71
C ILE A 11 -5.65 -3.21 -10.82
N LEU A 12 -6.85 -3.07 -10.23
CA LEU A 12 -7.56 -1.79 -10.20
C LEU A 12 -6.81 -0.73 -9.39
N ALA A 13 -6.19 -1.11 -8.27
CA ALA A 13 -5.31 -0.23 -7.50
C ALA A 13 -4.14 0.26 -8.34
N LEU A 14 -3.52 -0.60 -9.15
CA LEU A 14 -2.44 -0.22 -10.07
C LEU A 14 -2.92 0.76 -11.14
N CYS A 15 -4.07 0.51 -11.77
CA CYS A 15 -4.66 1.45 -12.73
C CYS A 15 -4.90 2.84 -12.09
N LEU A 16 -5.41 2.87 -10.86
CA LEU A 16 -5.57 4.12 -10.11
C LEU A 16 -4.24 4.73 -9.69
N ALA A 17 -3.20 3.95 -9.42
CA ALA A 17 -1.86 4.44 -9.14
C ALA A 17 -1.29 5.20 -10.34
N PHE A 18 -1.49 4.68 -11.56
CA PHE A 18 -1.12 5.39 -12.79
C PHE A 18 -1.87 6.71 -12.94
N VAL A 19 -3.20 6.69 -12.72
CA VAL A 19 -4.01 7.93 -12.74
C VAL A 19 -3.52 8.90 -11.68
N GLN A 20 -3.32 8.44 -10.44
CA GLN A 20 -2.86 9.24 -9.32
C GLN A 20 -1.48 9.85 -9.58
N GLY A 21 -0.55 9.07 -10.12
CA GLY A 21 0.86 9.46 -10.31
C GLY A 21 1.11 10.36 -11.50
N THR A 22 0.24 10.34 -12.51
CA THR A 22 0.48 11.06 -13.78
C THR A 22 -0.47 12.23 -14.01
N ILE A 23 -1.79 12.03 -13.89
CA ILE A 23 -2.78 13.04 -14.28
C ILE A 23 -2.71 14.31 -13.43
N PRO A 24 -2.61 14.25 -12.09
CA PRO A 24 -2.48 15.45 -11.27
C PRO A 24 -1.16 16.16 -11.47
N LEU A 25 -0.08 15.41 -11.75
CA LEU A 25 1.24 15.98 -12.02
C LEU A 25 1.23 16.82 -13.31
N LEU A 26 0.70 16.26 -14.39
CA LEU A 26 0.48 16.98 -15.65
C LEU A 26 -0.52 18.13 -15.47
N GLY A 27 -1.56 17.92 -14.66
CA GLY A 27 -2.54 18.93 -14.32
C GLY A 27 -1.93 20.16 -13.65
N ALA A 28 -0.97 19.96 -12.75
CA ALA A 28 -0.23 21.04 -12.10
C ALA A 28 0.71 21.77 -13.08
N SER A 29 1.35 21.05 -14.01
CA SER A 29 2.23 21.64 -15.03
C SER A 29 1.48 22.42 -16.11
N TRP A 30 0.26 22.00 -16.45
CA TRP A 30 -0.56 22.65 -17.50
C TRP A 30 -1.66 23.55 -16.95
N ASN A 31 -1.67 23.80 -15.65
CA ASN A 31 -2.67 24.61 -14.96
C ASN A 31 -4.11 24.17 -15.28
N LYS A 32 -4.40 22.87 -15.11
CA LYS A 32 -5.71 22.25 -15.32
C LYS A 32 -6.34 21.83 -13.98
N PRO A 33 -7.21 22.65 -13.35
CA PRO A 33 -7.78 22.38 -12.03
C PRO A 33 -8.52 21.05 -11.91
N GLY A 34 -9.23 20.64 -12.96
CA GLY A 34 -9.95 19.36 -12.98
C GLY A 34 -9.02 18.16 -12.85
N TRP A 35 -7.84 18.22 -13.47
CA TRP A 35 -6.84 17.14 -13.44
C TRP A 35 -6.12 17.09 -12.10
N MET A 36 -5.83 18.26 -11.51
CA MET A 36 -5.32 18.36 -10.15
C MET A 36 -6.32 17.80 -9.12
N ALA A 37 -7.62 18.02 -9.33
CA ALA A 37 -8.67 17.49 -8.45
C ALA A 37 -8.77 15.95 -8.45
N LEU A 38 -8.30 15.28 -9.50
CA LEU A 38 -8.24 13.81 -9.53
C LEU A 38 -7.29 13.23 -8.49
N ALA A 39 -6.28 13.98 -8.01
CA ALA A 39 -5.32 13.49 -7.02
C ALA A 39 -6.01 12.87 -5.81
N ARG A 40 -6.90 13.63 -5.17
CA ARG A 40 -7.59 13.18 -3.95
C ARG A 40 -8.52 12.00 -4.23
N ARG A 41 -9.23 12.01 -5.36
CA ARG A 41 -10.17 10.94 -5.73
C ARG A 41 -9.45 9.63 -6.02
N ALA A 42 -8.35 9.70 -6.77
CA ALA A 42 -7.52 8.55 -7.08
C ALA A 42 -6.84 7.97 -5.82
N ALA A 43 -6.40 8.82 -4.88
CA ALA A 43 -5.87 8.38 -3.58
C ALA A 43 -6.88 7.55 -2.77
N TRP A 44 -8.12 8.04 -2.63
CA TRP A 44 -9.17 7.31 -1.94
C TRP A 44 -9.55 6.01 -2.65
N GLY A 45 -9.65 6.03 -3.98
CA GLY A 45 -9.96 4.82 -4.76
C GLY A 45 -8.85 3.77 -4.65
N GLN A 46 -7.57 4.18 -4.75
CA GLN A 46 -6.44 3.27 -4.61
C GLN A 46 -6.41 2.65 -3.21
N PHE A 47 -6.60 3.45 -2.15
CA PHE A 47 -6.68 2.95 -0.77
C PHE A 47 -7.80 1.92 -0.59
N LEU A 48 -8.98 2.18 -1.18
CA LEU A 48 -10.11 1.24 -1.13
C LEU A 48 -9.74 -0.11 -1.74
N PHE A 49 -9.19 -0.12 -2.96
CA PHE A 49 -8.85 -1.38 -3.63
C PHE A 49 -7.69 -2.13 -2.98
N ILE A 50 -6.66 -1.43 -2.49
CA ILE A 50 -5.60 -2.06 -1.70
C ILE A 50 -6.16 -2.65 -0.40
N SER A 51 -7.09 -1.96 0.26
CA SER A 51 -7.76 -2.47 1.46
C SER A 51 -8.61 -3.71 1.18
N ILE A 52 -9.30 -3.77 0.03
CA ILE A 52 -10.04 -4.96 -0.40
C ILE A 52 -9.08 -6.14 -0.62
N ALA A 53 -7.94 -5.91 -1.30
CA ALA A 53 -6.93 -6.94 -1.48
C ALA A 53 -6.36 -7.42 -0.13
N PHE A 54 -5.99 -6.50 0.75
CA PHE A 54 -5.49 -6.84 2.09
C PHE A 54 -6.51 -7.66 2.89
N ALA A 55 -7.78 -7.25 2.89
CA ALA A 55 -8.86 -7.97 3.58
C ALA A 55 -9.12 -9.37 2.97
N ALA A 56 -9.03 -9.50 1.64
CA ALA A 56 -9.16 -10.78 0.95
C ALA A 56 -8.03 -11.75 1.34
N LEU A 57 -6.79 -11.26 1.40
CA LEU A 57 -5.65 -12.08 1.82
C LEU A 57 -5.73 -12.43 3.30
N LEU A 58 -6.14 -11.49 4.15
CA LEU A 58 -6.37 -11.73 5.57
C LEU A 58 -7.44 -12.82 5.78
N ASN A 59 -8.53 -12.76 5.02
CA ASN A 59 -9.55 -13.81 5.04
C ASN A 59 -8.98 -15.17 4.63
N ALA A 60 -8.12 -15.22 3.61
CA ALA A 60 -7.47 -16.45 3.18
C ALA A 60 -6.60 -17.06 4.29
N PHE A 61 -5.81 -16.25 5.01
CA PHE A 61 -5.05 -16.72 6.17
C PHE A 61 -5.96 -17.16 7.35
N ILE A 62 -7.02 -16.40 7.66
CA ILE A 62 -7.99 -16.71 8.74
C ILE A 62 -8.86 -17.94 8.43
N ASN A 63 -8.97 -18.35 7.17
CA ASN A 63 -9.69 -19.56 6.76
C ASN A 63 -8.78 -20.70 6.27
N ASN A 64 -7.45 -20.52 6.28
CA ASN A 64 -6.48 -21.51 5.79
C ASN A 64 -6.76 -21.90 4.33
N ASP A 65 -6.99 -20.92 3.47
CA ASP A 65 -7.17 -21.16 2.04
C ASP A 65 -5.84 -21.56 1.39
N PHE A 66 -5.50 -22.84 1.50
CA PHE A 66 -4.28 -23.44 0.96
C PHE A 66 -4.26 -23.52 -0.57
N SER A 67 -5.29 -23.02 -1.27
CA SER A 67 -5.23 -22.85 -2.72
C SER A 67 -4.32 -21.69 -3.14
N LEU A 68 -3.91 -20.83 -2.20
CA LEU A 68 -2.89 -19.81 -2.39
C LEU A 68 -1.51 -20.34 -2.01
N VAL A 69 -0.53 -20.15 -2.90
CA VAL A 69 0.88 -20.52 -2.64
C VAL A 69 1.37 -19.88 -1.35
N TYR A 70 1.03 -18.60 -1.16
CA TYR A 70 1.49 -17.83 -0.01
C TYR A 70 0.92 -18.35 1.32
N VAL A 71 -0.38 -18.66 1.37
CA VAL A 71 -1.03 -19.21 2.58
C VAL A 71 -0.53 -20.62 2.87
N ALA A 72 -0.47 -21.49 1.86
CA ALA A 72 0.03 -22.85 2.00
C ALA A 72 1.49 -22.91 2.45
N SER A 73 2.29 -21.89 2.15
CA SER A 73 3.71 -21.85 2.52
C SER A 73 3.98 -21.27 3.91
N ASN A 74 3.03 -20.56 4.51
CA ASN A 74 3.26 -19.77 5.74
C ASN A 74 2.19 -19.98 6.83
N SER A 75 1.29 -20.95 6.67
CA SER A 75 0.22 -21.19 7.64
C SER A 75 -0.29 -22.63 7.60
N ASN A 76 -0.83 -23.10 8.72
CA ASN A 76 -1.43 -24.43 8.83
C ASN A 76 -2.65 -24.40 9.77
N SER A 77 -3.45 -25.48 9.72
CA SER A 77 -4.70 -25.59 10.46
C SER A 77 -4.57 -25.62 11.99
N ALA A 78 -3.40 -25.97 12.52
CA ALA A 78 -3.14 -25.99 13.97
C ALA A 78 -2.53 -24.68 14.48
N LEU A 79 -2.12 -23.76 13.60
CA LEU A 79 -1.49 -22.50 13.97
C LEU A 79 -2.50 -21.59 14.70
N PRO A 80 -2.17 -21.06 15.90
CA PRO A 80 -3.05 -20.13 16.60
C PRO A 80 -3.42 -18.91 15.75
N LEU A 81 -4.66 -18.43 15.88
CA LEU A 81 -5.20 -17.34 15.07
C LEU A 81 -4.32 -16.07 15.02
N PRO A 82 -3.71 -15.59 16.12
CA PRO A 82 -2.84 -14.41 16.06
C PRO A 82 -1.67 -14.59 15.09
N TYR A 83 -1.08 -15.79 15.05
CA TYR A 83 0.04 -16.11 14.15
C TYR A 83 -0.42 -16.37 12.71
N ARG A 84 -1.65 -16.82 12.51
CA ARG A 84 -2.26 -16.87 11.17
C ARG A 84 -2.49 -15.47 10.61
N ILE A 85 -2.92 -14.53 11.45
CA ILE A 85 -3.07 -13.12 11.07
C ILE A 85 -1.68 -12.53 10.77
N SER A 86 -0.69 -12.72 11.64
CA SER A 86 0.65 -12.15 11.41
C SER A 86 1.41 -12.80 10.27
N ALA A 87 1.10 -14.06 9.92
CA ALA A 87 1.61 -14.71 8.72
C ALA A 87 1.28 -13.91 7.45
N LEU A 88 0.23 -13.07 7.45
CA LEU A 88 -0.06 -12.17 6.35
C LEU A 88 1.14 -11.31 5.99
N TRP A 89 1.90 -10.81 6.97
CA TRP A 89 3.12 -10.02 6.76
C TRP A 89 4.38 -10.78 7.18
N GLY A 90 4.31 -12.11 7.28
CA GLY A 90 5.41 -12.95 7.72
C GLY A 90 6.46 -13.23 6.65
N ALA A 91 6.11 -13.02 5.37
CA ALA A 91 7.05 -13.13 4.26
C ALA A 91 6.96 -11.91 3.32
N HIS A 92 7.61 -12.04 2.17
CA HIS A 92 7.90 -10.94 1.25
C HIS A 92 6.63 -10.38 0.57
N GLU A 93 5.79 -11.24 -0.01
CA GLU A 93 4.57 -10.90 -0.74
C GLU A 93 3.59 -10.10 0.14
N GLY A 94 3.42 -10.60 1.35
CA GLY A 94 2.59 -10.01 2.37
C GLY A 94 3.11 -8.69 2.94
N SER A 95 4.42 -8.63 3.21
CA SER A 95 5.08 -7.41 3.66
C SER A 95 4.95 -6.28 2.63
N LEU A 96 5.06 -6.58 1.34
CA LEU A 96 4.82 -5.62 0.26
C LEU A 96 3.39 -5.13 0.25
N LEU A 97 2.40 -6.02 0.46
CA LEU A 97 0.99 -5.62 0.52
C LEU A 97 0.69 -4.74 1.74
N LEU A 98 1.27 -5.06 2.91
CA LEU A 98 1.20 -4.20 4.09
C LEU A 98 1.84 -2.83 3.82
N TRP A 99 2.99 -2.79 3.16
CA TRP A 99 3.66 -1.55 2.79
C TRP A 99 2.80 -0.69 1.86
N ALA A 100 2.19 -1.29 0.83
CA ALA A 100 1.27 -0.60 -0.08
C ALA A 100 0.00 -0.08 0.63
N LEU A 101 -0.54 -0.85 1.60
CA LEU A 101 -1.66 -0.42 2.43
C LEU A 101 -1.29 0.81 3.26
N LEU A 102 -0.12 0.80 3.90
CA LEU A 102 0.35 1.94 4.69
C LEU A 102 0.68 3.15 3.83
N LEU A 103 1.26 2.97 2.64
CA LEU A 103 1.54 4.06 1.70
C LEU A 103 0.23 4.72 1.26
N SER A 104 -0.77 3.92 0.89
CA SER A 104 -2.07 4.45 0.49
C SER A 104 -2.82 5.09 1.65
N LEU A 105 -2.69 4.59 2.87
CA LEU A 105 -3.21 5.23 4.08
C LEU A 105 -2.56 6.61 4.32
N TRP A 106 -1.24 6.71 4.23
CA TRP A 106 -0.53 7.99 4.31
C TRP A 106 -0.93 8.95 3.18
N THR A 107 -1.12 8.43 1.96
CA THR A 107 -1.60 9.23 0.82
C THR A 107 -2.98 9.80 1.10
N VAL A 108 -3.89 8.99 1.65
CA VAL A 108 -5.23 9.43 2.07
C VAL A 108 -5.15 10.44 3.22
N ALA A 109 -4.25 10.26 4.18
CA ALA A 109 -4.02 11.24 5.24
C ALA A 109 -3.60 12.60 4.66
N VAL A 110 -2.64 12.63 3.73
CA VAL A 110 -2.25 13.86 3.01
C VAL A 110 -3.45 14.44 2.26
N ALA A 111 -4.22 13.61 1.55
CA ALA A 111 -5.42 14.01 0.83
C ALA A 111 -6.56 14.50 1.72
N GLY A 112 -6.60 14.11 3.00
CA GLY A 112 -7.62 14.52 3.97
C GLY A 112 -7.25 15.79 4.72
N PHE A 113 -6.00 15.88 5.19
CA PHE A 113 -5.54 16.90 6.12
C PHE A 113 -4.84 18.10 5.45
N SER A 114 -4.45 18.00 4.18
CA SER A 114 -3.78 19.09 3.45
C SER A 114 -4.77 20.01 2.69
N ARG A 115 -5.85 20.45 3.35
CA ARG A 115 -6.88 21.31 2.70
C ARG A 115 -6.47 22.79 2.58
N SER A 116 -5.59 23.25 3.46
CA SER A 116 -5.07 24.62 3.50
C SER A 116 -3.93 24.89 2.50
N LEU A 117 -3.45 23.84 1.83
CA LEU A 117 -2.35 23.94 0.88
C LEU A 117 -2.86 24.33 -0.52
N PRO A 118 -2.03 25.04 -1.32
CA PRO A 118 -2.31 25.26 -2.74
C PRO A 118 -2.59 23.94 -3.46
N GLN A 119 -3.53 23.97 -4.40
CA GLN A 119 -4.02 22.77 -5.09
C GLN A 119 -2.91 22.09 -5.90
N ASP A 120 -2.04 22.86 -6.54
CA ASP A 120 -0.90 22.38 -7.33
C ASP A 120 0.12 21.66 -6.45
N THR A 121 0.41 22.18 -5.25
CA THR A 121 1.28 21.52 -4.26
C THR A 121 0.70 20.17 -3.86
N VAL A 122 -0.58 20.12 -3.47
CA VAL A 122 -1.21 18.85 -3.06
C VAL A 122 -1.27 17.85 -4.21
N ALA A 123 -1.57 18.32 -5.42
CA ALA A 123 -1.61 17.48 -6.61
C ALA A 123 -0.25 16.84 -6.88
N ARG A 124 0.85 17.61 -6.79
CA ARG A 124 2.22 17.10 -6.95
C ARG A 124 2.60 16.10 -5.87
N VAL A 125 2.32 16.40 -4.59
CA VAL A 125 2.65 15.48 -3.47
C VAL A 125 1.94 14.14 -3.65
N ILE A 126 0.63 14.15 -3.85
CA ILE A 126 -0.16 12.91 -4.03
C ILE A 126 0.28 12.16 -5.30
N ALA A 127 0.67 12.88 -6.36
CA ALA A 127 1.20 12.27 -7.57
C ALA A 127 2.54 11.57 -7.33
N VAL A 128 3.48 12.18 -6.62
CA VAL A 128 4.75 11.53 -6.27
C VAL A 128 4.50 10.27 -5.43
N MET A 129 3.59 10.32 -4.45
CA MET A 129 3.19 9.13 -3.71
C MET A 129 2.55 8.05 -4.62
N GLY A 130 1.80 8.48 -5.64
CA GLY A 130 1.25 7.61 -6.67
C GLY A 130 2.32 6.91 -7.50
N LEU A 131 3.36 7.64 -7.90
CA LEU A 131 4.51 7.08 -8.63
C LEU A 131 5.26 6.02 -7.81
N ILE A 132 5.43 6.26 -6.50
CA ILE A 132 6.00 5.25 -5.58
C ILE A 132 5.10 4.01 -5.53
N SER A 133 3.78 4.21 -5.42
CA SER A 133 2.82 3.10 -5.40
C SER A 133 2.82 2.26 -6.68
N ILE A 134 3.01 2.88 -7.86
CA ILE A 134 3.16 2.15 -9.13
C ILE A 134 4.31 1.14 -9.03
N GLY A 135 5.47 1.56 -8.50
CA GLY A 135 6.62 0.68 -8.33
C GLY A 135 6.31 -0.53 -7.44
N PHE A 136 5.70 -0.29 -6.29
CA PHE A 136 5.32 -1.37 -5.36
C PHE A 136 4.27 -2.31 -5.95
N LEU A 137 3.23 -1.77 -6.59
CA LEU A 137 2.15 -2.57 -7.15
C LEU A 137 2.60 -3.37 -8.38
N LEU A 138 3.47 -2.81 -9.23
CA LEU A 138 4.07 -3.56 -10.35
C LEU A 138 4.96 -4.69 -9.84
N PHE A 139 5.84 -4.41 -8.88
CA PHE A 139 6.71 -5.43 -8.30
C PHE A 139 5.89 -6.55 -7.64
N MET A 140 4.87 -6.19 -6.85
CA MET A 140 3.96 -7.16 -6.24
C MET A 140 3.23 -8.00 -7.30
N LEU A 141 2.61 -7.39 -8.30
CA LEU A 141 1.83 -8.12 -9.31
C LEU A 141 2.67 -8.99 -10.24
N LEU A 142 3.91 -8.60 -10.53
CA LEU A 142 4.76 -9.28 -11.51
C LEU A 142 5.75 -10.27 -10.89
N THR A 143 6.16 -10.06 -9.64
CA THR A 143 7.23 -10.87 -9.03
C THR A 143 6.87 -11.48 -7.68
N SER A 144 5.96 -10.88 -6.91
CA SER A 144 5.70 -11.24 -5.51
C SER A 144 4.20 -11.23 -5.20
N ASN A 145 3.42 -11.90 -6.03
CA ASN A 145 1.96 -11.80 -6.00
C ASN A 145 1.39 -12.69 -4.88
N PRO A 146 0.77 -12.11 -3.83
CA PRO A 146 0.24 -12.90 -2.71
C PRO A 146 -0.97 -13.77 -3.08
N PHE A 147 -1.53 -13.59 -4.28
CA PHE A 147 -2.69 -14.31 -4.79
C PHE A 147 -2.34 -15.42 -5.80
N ASP A 148 -1.06 -15.77 -5.95
CA ASP A 148 -0.66 -16.88 -6.82
C ASP A 148 -1.28 -18.20 -6.37
N ARG A 149 -1.79 -18.95 -7.37
CA ARG A 149 -2.58 -20.16 -7.19
C ARG A 149 -1.70 -21.41 -7.23
N ILE A 150 -2.05 -22.38 -6.40
CA ILE A 150 -1.60 -23.77 -6.55
C ILE A 150 -2.55 -24.48 -7.53
N PRO A 151 -2.05 -25.26 -8.51
CA PRO A 151 -2.88 -26.11 -9.37
C PRO A 151 -3.80 -27.00 -8.54
N ILE A 152 -5.04 -27.21 -8.99
CA ILE A 152 -6.10 -27.80 -8.15
C ILE A 152 -5.75 -29.21 -7.65
N GLU A 153 -5.05 -29.99 -8.47
CA GLU A 153 -4.55 -31.33 -8.17
C GLU A 153 -3.39 -31.36 -7.16
N ALA A 154 -2.75 -30.21 -6.91
CA ALA A 154 -1.58 -30.07 -6.04
C ALA A 154 -1.88 -29.28 -4.74
N ILE A 155 -3.14 -28.86 -4.51
CA ILE A 155 -3.52 -28.16 -3.29
C ILE A 155 -3.31 -29.09 -2.09
N PRO A 156 -2.47 -28.72 -1.11
CA PRO A 156 -2.20 -29.58 0.02
C PRO A 156 -3.38 -29.58 1.01
N ALA A 157 -3.62 -30.72 1.66
CA ALA A 157 -4.63 -30.82 2.72
C ALA A 157 -4.32 -29.95 3.95
N ASN A 158 -3.04 -29.62 4.15
CA ASN A 158 -2.58 -28.71 5.18
C ASN A 158 -1.34 -27.95 4.69
N GLY A 159 -1.20 -26.68 5.07
CA GLY A 159 -0.03 -25.88 4.74
C GLY A 159 1.17 -26.14 5.65
N ARG A 160 2.27 -25.44 5.35
CA ARG A 160 3.51 -25.42 6.14
C ARG A 160 3.33 -24.54 7.39
N ASP A 161 4.31 -24.57 8.27
CA ASP A 161 4.27 -23.68 9.43
C ASP A 161 4.74 -22.26 9.11
N LEU A 162 4.28 -21.29 9.90
CA LEU A 162 4.92 -19.99 9.95
C LEU A 162 6.33 -20.17 10.53
N ASN A 163 7.30 -19.40 10.03
CA ASN A 163 8.65 -19.39 10.61
C ASN A 163 8.56 -19.28 12.15
N PRO A 164 9.10 -20.25 12.91
CA PRO A 164 8.97 -20.27 14.37
C PRO A 164 9.45 -19.00 15.06
N LEU A 165 10.42 -18.29 14.45
CA LEU A 165 10.90 -17.01 14.97
C LEU A 165 9.81 -15.93 14.96
N LEU A 166 8.83 -16.00 14.05
CA LEU A 166 7.74 -15.04 13.93
C LEU A 166 6.54 -15.35 14.83
N GLN A 167 6.57 -16.49 15.54
CA GLN A 167 5.53 -16.90 16.49
C GLN A 167 5.76 -16.30 17.88
N ASP A 168 6.04 -14.99 17.93
CA ASP A 168 6.26 -14.20 19.14
C ASP A 168 5.29 -13.00 19.15
N PRO A 169 4.66 -12.67 20.29
CA PRO A 169 3.72 -11.54 20.37
C PRO A 169 4.32 -10.20 19.91
N GLY A 170 5.61 -9.97 20.15
CA GLY A 170 6.32 -8.79 19.69
C GLY A 170 6.38 -8.72 18.15
N LEU A 171 6.64 -9.85 17.49
CA LEU A 171 6.72 -9.93 16.02
C LEU A 171 5.36 -9.95 15.31
N VAL A 172 4.27 -10.20 16.05
CA VAL A 172 2.92 -9.91 15.57
C VAL A 172 2.71 -8.39 15.44
N MET A 173 3.13 -7.60 16.44
CA MET A 173 2.85 -6.16 16.49
C MET A 173 3.92 -5.30 15.79
N HIS A 174 5.18 -5.74 15.81
CA HIS A 174 6.32 -4.93 15.41
C HIS A 174 6.31 -4.53 13.93
N PRO A 175 6.07 -5.42 12.94
CA PRO A 175 6.17 -5.04 11.52
C PRO A 175 5.17 -3.95 11.11
N PRO A 176 3.87 -4.00 11.49
CA PRO A 176 2.94 -2.89 11.22
C PRO A 176 3.38 -1.56 11.85
N MET A 177 3.86 -1.56 13.10
CA MET A 177 4.34 -0.35 13.77
C MET A 177 5.60 0.21 13.09
N LEU A 178 6.55 -0.66 12.76
CA LEU A 178 7.80 -0.29 12.12
C LEU A 178 7.54 0.29 10.72
N TYR A 179 6.70 -0.37 9.92
CA TYR A 179 6.35 0.10 8.59
C TYR A 179 5.51 1.37 8.63
N MET A 180 4.66 1.59 9.64
CA MET A 180 3.92 2.84 9.78
C MET A 180 4.89 4.05 9.78
N GLY A 181 6.00 3.95 10.51
CA GLY A 181 7.06 4.96 10.54
C GLY A 181 7.85 5.04 9.24
N TYR A 182 8.40 3.91 8.76
CA TYR A 182 9.26 3.92 7.57
C TYR A 182 8.52 4.35 6.30
N VAL A 183 7.30 3.84 6.10
CA VAL A 183 6.47 4.24 4.96
C VAL A 183 6.06 5.71 5.10
N GLY A 184 5.87 6.21 6.32
CA GLY A 184 5.56 7.62 6.58
C GLY A 184 6.59 8.60 6.00
N PHE A 185 7.87 8.22 5.95
CA PHE A 185 8.90 9.05 5.30
C PHE A 185 8.67 9.30 3.80
N SER A 186 7.85 8.47 3.13
CA SER A 186 7.42 8.74 1.75
C SER A 186 6.67 10.06 1.62
N VAL A 187 5.98 10.52 2.67
CA VAL A 187 5.29 11.81 2.70
C VAL A 187 6.30 12.94 2.67
N ALA A 188 7.31 12.90 3.54
CA ALA A 188 8.39 13.88 3.58
C ALA A 188 9.11 13.98 2.23
N PHE A 189 9.45 12.81 1.66
CA PHE A 189 10.05 12.70 0.33
C PHE A 189 9.15 13.32 -0.75
N ALA A 190 7.84 13.00 -0.74
CA ALA A 190 6.90 13.54 -1.72
C ALA A 190 6.76 15.06 -1.63
N PHE A 191 6.76 15.65 -0.43
CA PHE A 191 6.81 17.10 -0.22
C PHE A 191 8.08 17.73 -0.77
N ALA A 192 9.24 17.10 -0.57
CA ALA A 192 10.51 17.61 -1.10
C ALA A 192 10.52 17.57 -2.64
N VAL A 193 10.13 16.45 -3.24
CA VAL A 193 10.05 16.31 -4.71
C VAL A 193 9.01 17.27 -5.31
N ALA A 194 7.85 17.41 -4.69
CA ALA A 194 6.82 18.35 -5.14
C ALA A 194 7.31 19.80 -5.16
N ALA A 195 8.11 20.20 -4.16
CA ALA A 195 8.70 21.53 -4.09
C ALA A 195 9.78 21.74 -5.16
N LEU A 196 10.62 20.74 -5.41
CA LEU A 196 11.62 20.76 -6.49
C LEU A 196 10.95 20.90 -7.87
N ILE A 197 9.88 20.13 -8.12
CA ILE A 197 9.10 20.23 -9.36
C ILE A 197 8.42 21.59 -9.48
N GLY A 198 7.95 22.14 -8.35
CA GLY A 198 7.26 23.41 -8.32
C GLY A 198 8.16 24.63 -8.37
N GLY A 199 9.45 24.51 -8.05
CA GLY A 199 10.38 25.64 -7.98
C GLY A 199 10.18 26.56 -6.77
N HIS A 200 9.36 26.17 -5.79
CA HIS A 200 9.02 26.99 -4.61
C HIS A 200 9.51 26.31 -3.33
N LEU A 201 10.78 26.57 -2.97
CA LEU A 201 11.42 26.13 -1.72
C LEU A 201 11.44 27.28 -0.70
N ASP A 202 10.28 27.85 -0.42
CA ASP A 202 10.14 29.01 0.44
C ASP A 202 9.76 28.64 1.89
N ALA A 203 9.59 29.65 2.74
CA ALA A 203 9.13 29.45 4.11
C ALA A 203 7.72 28.82 4.20
N ALA A 204 6.91 28.91 3.14
CA ALA A 204 5.59 28.28 3.11
C ALA A 204 5.73 26.76 2.98
N TRP A 205 6.62 26.27 2.10
CA TRP A 205 6.97 24.85 2.03
C TRP A 205 7.41 24.29 3.38
N ALA A 206 8.32 24.97 4.08
CA ALA A 206 8.80 24.51 5.39
C ALA A 206 7.68 24.42 6.43
N ARG A 207 6.70 25.35 6.41
CA ARG A 207 5.52 25.25 7.30
C ARG A 207 4.61 24.09 6.94
N TRP A 208 4.47 23.78 5.65
CA TRP A 208 3.58 22.73 5.17
C TRP A 208 4.13 21.32 5.40
N SER A 209 5.44 21.14 5.32
CA SER A 209 6.10 19.85 5.58
C SER A 209 6.18 19.53 7.07
N ARG A 210 6.30 20.54 7.96
CA ARG A 210 6.46 20.35 9.41
C ARG A 210 5.53 19.33 10.07
N PRO A 211 4.20 19.32 9.85
CA PRO A 211 3.31 18.33 10.46
C PRO A 211 3.62 16.87 10.08
N TRP A 212 4.34 16.67 8.97
CA TRP A 212 4.69 15.36 8.42
C TRP A 212 6.16 14.98 8.67
N THR A 213 6.99 15.93 9.09
CA THR A 213 8.44 15.74 9.21
C THR A 213 9.01 16.07 10.59
N ALA A 214 8.22 16.67 11.49
CA ALA A 214 8.64 16.92 12.86
C ALA A 214 8.64 15.59 13.63
N ILE A 215 9.85 15.07 13.87
CA ILE A 215 10.13 13.94 14.76
C ILE A 215 10.56 14.51 16.11
#